data_AF-A0A4P8WK85-F1
#
_entry.id   AF-A0A4P8WK85-F1
#
_cell.length_a   1.000
_cell.length_b   1.000
_cell.length_c   1.000
_cell.angle_alpha   90.00
_cell.angle_beta   90.00
_cell.angle_gamma   90.00
#
_symmetry.space_group_name_H-M   'P 1'
#
loop_
_entity.id
_entity.type
_entity.pdbx_description
1 polymer ?
#
loop_
_entity_poly.entity_id
_entity_poly.type
_entity_poly.pdbx_seq_one_letter_code
_entity_poly.pdbx_strand_id
1 'polypeptide(L)'
;MHKSGHTGGYLLVWTAISFLFLLPQGLFRVSVIGYILGIPLVMVPDEDQSFPLATHRGFSHTFWFALIFGAIFFIIGLKMSPTLAAIGASIPPVYLFFIGFVIIITHIFLDSHTPMGVKPLAPVSEKQYSGDISSNSKLWNWLFYVIGIVGTIVAIYYYFFVGI
;
A
#
# COMPACT_ATOMS: atom_id res chain seq x y z
N MET A 1 10.89 7.02 4.77
CA MET A 1 10.91 6.51 6.17
C MET A 1 11.64 5.18 6.22
N HIS A 2 11.82 4.53 7.38
CA HIS A 2 12.32 3.14 7.39
C HIS A 2 11.18 2.14 7.10
N LYS A 3 11.56 0.89 6.77
CA LYS A 3 10.62 -0.19 6.43
C LYS A 3 9.46 -0.33 7.42
N SER A 4 9.74 -0.29 8.73
CA SER A 4 8.70 -0.40 9.77
C SER A 4 7.67 0.73 9.70
N GLY A 5 8.11 1.97 9.43
CA GLY A 5 7.21 3.10 9.24
C GLY A 5 6.34 2.96 8.00
N HIS A 6 6.92 2.54 6.86
CA HIS A 6 6.15 2.31 5.62
C HIS A 6 5.14 1.17 5.78
N THR A 7 5.56 0.04 6.34
CA THR A 7 4.67 -1.09 6.63
C THR A 7 3.55 -0.66 7.59
N GLY A 8 3.87 0.04 8.67
CA GLY A 8 2.87 0.52 9.63
C GLY A 8 1.86 1.49 9.02
N GLY A 9 2.33 2.47 8.25
CA GLY A 9 1.47 3.43 7.57
C GLY A 9 0.58 2.77 6.52
N TYR A 10 1.11 1.82 5.75
CA TYR A 10 0.30 0.99 4.84
C TYR A 10 -0.77 0.21 5.59
N LEU A 11 -0.42 -0.48 6.68
CA LEU A 11 -1.39 -1.23 7.49
C LEU A 11 -2.50 -0.32 8.00
N LEU A 12 -2.18 0.90 8.44
CA LEU A 12 -3.17 1.86 8.90
C LEU A 12 -4.13 2.29 7.78
N VAL A 13 -3.60 2.66 6.61
CA VAL A 13 -4.40 3.05 5.44
C VAL A 13 -5.27 1.88 4.97
N TRP A 14 -4.70 0.69 4.85
CA TRP A 14 -5.43 -0.49 4.40
C TRP A 14 -6.46 -0.96 5.42
N THR A 15 -6.20 -0.79 6.72
CA THR A 15 -7.18 -1.01 7.79
C THR A 15 -8.37 -0.09 7.63
N ALA A 16 -8.14 1.21 7.44
CA ALA A 16 -9.22 2.17 7.23
C ALA A 16 -10.05 1.80 6.00
N ILE A 17 -9.41 1.47 4.87
CA ILE A 17 -10.10 1.03 3.65
C ILE A 17 -10.91 -0.24 3.89
N SER A 18 -10.30 -1.22 4.56
CA SER A 18 -10.93 -2.50 4.85
C SER A 18 -12.17 -2.33 5.72
N PHE A 19 -12.02 -1.67 6.86
CA PHE A 19 -13.08 -1.50 7.85
C PHE A 19 -14.23 -0.65 7.33
N LEU A 20 -13.93 0.47 6.64
CA LEU A 20 -14.95 1.42 6.21
C LEU A 20 -15.66 0.99 4.91
N PHE A 21 -15.00 0.24 4.03
CA PHE A 21 -15.53 -0.04 2.69
C PHE A 21 -15.60 -1.52 2.34
N LEU A 22 -14.58 -2.33 2.64
CA LEU A 22 -14.54 -3.72 2.17
C LEU A 22 -15.38 -4.67 3.02
N LEU A 23 -15.19 -4.65 4.34
CA LEU A 23 -15.87 -5.56 5.27
C LEU A 23 -17.40 -5.39 5.25
N PRO A 24 -17.96 -4.16 5.27
CA PRO A 24 -19.41 -3.95 5.19
C PRO A 24 -20.06 -4.46 3.90
N GLN A 25 -19.27 -4.71 2.86
CA GLN A 25 -19.72 -5.26 1.58
C GLN A 25 -19.44 -6.77 1.45
N GLY A 26 -19.00 -7.43 2.53
CA GLY A 26 -18.63 -8.83 2.54
C GLY A 26 -17.32 -9.14 1.77
N LEU A 27 -16.51 -8.12 1.44
CA LEU A 27 -15.27 -8.27 0.66
C LEU A 27 -14.07 -8.67 1.52
N PHE A 28 -14.28 -9.59 2.47
CA PHE A 28 -13.26 -10.05 3.41
C PHE A 28 -12.00 -10.58 2.73
N ARG A 29 -12.16 -11.36 1.65
CA ARG A 29 -11.02 -11.93 0.90
C ARG A 29 -10.11 -10.85 0.31
N VAL A 30 -10.70 -9.78 -0.23
CA VAL A 30 -9.95 -8.64 -0.78
C VAL A 30 -9.19 -7.93 0.32
N SER A 31 -9.83 -7.71 1.47
CA SER A 31 -9.20 -7.11 2.65
C SER A 31 -7.97 -7.91 3.08
N VAL A 32 -8.10 -9.23 3.28
CA VAL A 32 -7.00 -10.12 3.69
C VAL A 32 -5.86 -10.11 2.67
N ILE A 33 -6.17 -10.19 1.38
CA ILE A 33 -5.14 -10.21 0.33
C ILE A 33 -4.36 -8.90 0.30
N GLY A 34 -5.01 -7.75 0.51
CA GLY A 34 -4.30 -6.49 0.60
C GLY A 34 -3.28 -6.47 1.76
N TYR A 35 -3.64 -6.99 2.94
CA TYR A 35 -2.68 -7.13 4.04
C TYR A 35 -1.49 -8.04 3.68
N ILE A 36 -1.78 -9.21 3.10
CA ILE A 36 -0.75 -10.19 2.73
C ILE A 36 0.22 -9.61 1.69
N LEU A 37 -0.31 -8.92 0.67
CA LEU A 37 0.49 -8.37 -0.41
C LEU A 37 1.22 -7.09 -0.01
N GLY A 38 0.58 -6.21 0.75
CA GLY A 38 1.17 -4.90 1.01
C GLY A 38 2.35 -4.91 1.96
N ILE A 39 2.39 -5.81 2.95
CA ILE A 39 3.55 -5.93 3.87
C ILE A 39 4.88 -6.14 3.12
N PRO A 40 5.00 -7.14 2.21
CA PRO A 40 6.23 -7.34 1.46
C PRO A 40 6.44 -6.31 0.34
N LEU A 41 5.36 -5.76 -0.24
CA LEU A 41 5.46 -4.95 -1.45
C LEU A 41 5.50 -3.43 -1.21
N VAL A 42 5.23 -2.94 0.00
CA VAL A 42 5.23 -1.50 0.28
C VAL A 42 6.60 -0.86 0.01
N MET A 43 7.69 -1.62 0.17
CA MET A 43 9.05 -1.12 -0.05
C MET A 43 9.50 -1.14 -1.51
N VAL A 44 8.68 -1.64 -2.44
CA VAL A 44 9.04 -1.73 -3.87
C VAL A 44 9.61 -0.43 -4.44
N PRO A 45 9.08 0.77 -4.11
CA PRO A 45 9.68 2.01 -4.61
C PRO A 45 11.14 2.21 -4.18
N ASP A 46 11.48 1.87 -2.93
CA ASP A 46 12.83 2.07 -2.37
C ASP A 46 13.83 0.99 -2.81
N GLU A 47 13.38 -0.08 -3.47
CA GLU A 47 14.29 -1.03 -4.13
C GLU A 47 15.09 -0.35 -5.26
N ASP A 48 14.68 0.85 -5.70
CA ASP A 48 15.44 1.71 -6.61
C ASP A 48 16.86 2.03 -6.12
N GLN A 49 17.09 2.06 -4.79
CA GLN A 49 18.39 2.31 -4.18
C GLN A 49 19.42 1.21 -4.51
N SER A 50 18.93 0.01 -4.84
CA SER A 50 19.77 -1.13 -5.20
C SER A 50 20.07 -1.21 -6.70
N PHE A 51 19.39 -0.41 -7.52
CA PHE A 51 19.47 -0.48 -8.98
C PHE A 51 20.35 0.65 -9.54
N PRO A 52 21.52 0.35 -10.13
CA PRO A 52 22.50 1.38 -10.53
C PRO A 52 22.01 2.43 -11.52
N LEU A 53 20.96 2.12 -12.29
CA LEU A 53 20.41 3.01 -13.31
C LEU A 53 19.16 3.77 -12.83
N ALA A 54 18.68 3.51 -11.60
CA ALA A 54 17.55 4.24 -11.04
C ALA A 54 18.04 5.39 -10.16
N THR A 55 17.38 6.52 -10.29
CA THR A 55 17.51 7.62 -9.33
C THR A 55 16.59 7.35 -8.16
N HIS A 56 17.13 7.29 -6.94
CA HIS A 56 16.32 7.20 -5.73
C HIS A 56 15.31 8.35 -5.67
N ARG A 57 14.03 8.04 -5.45
CA ARG A 57 12.91 9.01 -5.50
C ARG A 57 12.65 9.61 -6.88
N GLY A 58 13.09 8.91 -7.91
CA GLY A 58 12.74 9.17 -9.31
C GLY A 58 11.38 8.59 -9.67
N PHE A 59 11.32 7.85 -10.77
CA PHE A 59 10.06 7.35 -11.33
C PHE A 59 9.27 6.45 -10.36
N SER A 60 9.96 5.62 -9.57
CA SER A 60 9.42 4.76 -8.50
C SER A 60 8.54 5.49 -7.49
N HIS A 61 8.78 6.79 -7.25
CA HIS A 61 8.03 7.59 -6.28
C HIS A 61 7.03 8.55 -6.95
N THR A 62 6.48 8.13 -8.09
CA THR A 62 5.47 8.88 -8.85
C THR A 62 4.10 8.20 -8.84
N PHE A 63 3.05 8.99 -9.05
CA PHE A 63 1.68 8.52 -9.26
C PHE A 63 1.59 7.59 -10.48
N TRP A 64 2.41 7.83 -11.50
CA TRP A 64 2.48 6.98 -12.69
C TRP A 64 2.98 5.58 -12.37
N PHE A 65 4.01 5.48 -11.52
CA PHE A 65 4.48 4.18 -11.05
C PHE A 65 3.41 3.45 -10.23
N ALA A 66 2.67 4.17 -9.38
CA ALA A 66 1.52 3.59 -8.67
C ALA A 66 0.45 3.03 -9.62
N LEU A 67 0.11 3.77 -10.68
CA LEU A 67 -0.83 3.29 -11.71
C LEU A 67 -0.30 2.07 -12.46
N ILE A 68 0.97 2.08 -12.86
CA ILE A 68 1.61 0.94 -13.55
C ILE A 68 1.63 -0.29 -12.65
N PHE A 69 2.01 -0.12 -11.38
CA PHE A 69 2.05 -1.22 -10.42
C PHE A 69 0.65 -1.80 -10.19
N GLY A 70 -0.37 -0.94 -10.04
CA GLY A 70 -1.77 -1.37 -10.04
C GLY A 70 -2.15 -2.12 -11.31
N ALA A 71 -1.78 -1.62 -12.50
CA ALA A 71 -2.07 -2.28 -13.78
C ALA A 71 -1.39 -3.65 -13.92
N ILE A 72 -0.17 -3.82 -13.39
CA ILE A 72 0.49 -5.12 -13.32
C ILE A 72 -0.35 -6.11 -12.50
N PHE A 73 -0.82 -5.69 -11.32
CA PHE A 73 -1.69 -6.51 -10.47
C PHE A 73 -3.05 -6.80 -11.11
N PHE A 74 -3.61 -5.85 -11.85
CA PHE A 74 -4.82 -6.07 -12.66
C PHE A 74 -4.60 -7.19 -13.69
N ILE A 75 -3.50 -7.14 -14.44
CA ILE A 75 -3.15 -8.15 -15.46
C ILE A 75 -2.92 -9.52 -14.81
N ILE A 76 -2.24 -9.57 -13.66
CA ILE A 76 -2.09 -10.80 -12.88
C ILE A 76 -3.47 -11.34 -12.49
N GLY A 77 -4.38 -10.48 -12.02
CA GLY A 77 -5.75 -10.85 -11.70
C GLY A 77 -6.53 -11.42 -12.87
N LEU A 78 -6.43 -10.81 -14.06
CA LEU A 78 -7.07 -11.32 -15.27
C LEU A 78 -6.59 -12.74 -15.59
N LYS A 79 -5.27 -12.98 -15.50
CA LYS A 79 -4.67 -14.30 -15.77
C LYS A 79 -5.08 -15.35 -14.74
N MET A 80 -5.19 -14.96 -13.47
CA MET A 80 -5.55 -15.88 -12.38
C MET A 80 -7.07 -16.12 -12.26
N SER A 81 -7.90 -15.22 -12.80
CA SER A 81 -9.36 -15.24 -12.63
C SER A 81 -10.01 -16.59 -12.98
N PRO A 82 -9.70 -17.25 -14.11
CA PRO A 82 -10.29 -18.55 -14.43
C PRO A 82 -9.95 -19.63 -13.40
N THR A 83 -8.70 -19.68 -12.94
CA THR A 83 -8.23 -20.64 -11.93
C THR A 83 -8.88 -20.39 -10.57
N LEU A 84 -8.97 -19.12 -10.16
CA LEU A 84 -9.61 -18.75 -8.90
C LEU A 84 -11.12 -19.03 -8.94
N ALA A 85 -11.78 -18.84 -10.08
CA ALA A 85 -13.18 -19.18 -10.27
C ALA A 85 -13.44 -20.69 -10.14
N ALA A 86 -12.56 -21.52 -10.71
CA ALA A 86 -12.68 -22.98 -10.62
C ALA A 86 -12.67 -23.53 -9.19
N ILE A 87 -12.05 -22.81 -8.25
CA ILE A 87 -11.97 -23.19 -6.82
C ILE A 87 -12.88 -22.34 -5.92
N GLY A 88 -13.81 -21.56 -6.48
CA GLY A 88 -14.73 -20.71 -5.71
C GLY A 88 -14.06 -19.54 -4.99
N ALA A 89 -12.86 -19.14 -5.42
CA ALA A 89 -12.03 -18.07 -4.85
C ALA A 89 -12.00 -16.81 -5.74
N SER A 90 -12.99 -16.61 -6.61
CA SER A 90 -13.04 -15.47 -7.54
C SER A 90 -12.87 -14.14 -6.84
N ILE A 91 -12.00 -13.30 -7.39
CA ILE A 91 -11.81 -11.91 -7.02
C ILE A 91 -11.79 -11.09 -8.30
N PRO A 92 -12.67 -10.09 -8.46
CA PRO A 92 -12.62 -9.20 -9.60
C PRO A 92 -11.22 -8.55 -9.74
N PRO A 93 -10.56 -8.62 -10.90
CA PRO A 93 -9.20 -8.11 -11.10
C PRO A 93 -9.01 -6.63 -10.73
N VAL A 94 -10.08 -5.84 -10.80
CA VAL A 94 -10.09 -4.44 -10.38
C VAL A 94 -9.71 -4.25 -8.91
N TYR A 95 -10.01 -5.21 -8.02
CA TYR A 95 -9.58 -5.12 -6.63
C TYR A 95 -8.07 -5.32 -6.48
N LEU A 96 -7.46 -6.17 -7.30
CA LEU A 96 -6.00 -6.32 -7.31
C LEU A 96 -5.31 -5.07 -7.85
N PHE A 97 -5.91 -4.39 -8.84
CA PHE A 97 -5.46 -3.06 -9.25
C PHE A 97 -5.39 -2.11 -8.06
N PHE A 98 -6.48 -1.99 -7.30
CA PHE A 98 -6.55 -1.09 -6.16
C PHE A 98 -5.57 -1.47 -5.06
N ILE A 99 -5.39 -2.77 -4.78
CA ILE A 99 -4.38 -3.24 -3.82
C ILE A 99 -2.99 -2.76 -4.26
N GLY A 100 -2.57 -3.08 -5.49
CA GLY A 100 -1.27 -2.66 -6.01
C GLY A 100 -1.08 -1.14 -5.99
N PHE A 101 -2.09 -0.40 -6.44
CA PHE A 101 -2.07 1.05 -6.44
C PHE A 101 -1.94 1.65 -5.02
N VAL A 102 -2.75 1.15 -4.06
CA VAL A 102 -2.75 1.67 -2.68
C VAL A 102 -1.43 1.39 -1.96
N ILE A 103 -0.80 0.24 -2.24
CA ILE A 103 0.53 -0.09 -1.71
C ILE A 103 1.53 1.01 -2.06
N ILE A 104 1.64 1.35 -3.35
CA ILE A 104 2.61 2.34 -3.82
C ILE A 104 2.23 3.76 -3.43
N ILE A 105 0.95 4.14 -3.56
CA ILE A 105 0.54 5.52 -3.23
C ILE A 105 0.72 5.82 -1.74
N THR A 106 0.57 4.82 -0.87
CA THR A 106 0.84 4.98 0.57
C THR A 106 2.32 5.20 0.84
N HIS A 107 3.21 4.47 0.16
CA HIS A 107 4.66 4.71 0.25
C HIS A 107 5.00 6.15 -0.14
N ILE A 108 4.53 6.60 -1.30
CA ILE A 108 4.75 7.96 -1.82
C ILE A 108 4.19 9.00 -0.84
N PHE A 109 3.01 8.76 -0.29
CA PHE A 109 2.39 9.63 0.70
C PHE A 109 3.22 9.74 1.97
N LEU A 110 3.75 8.64 2.50
CA LEU A 110 4.58 8.67 3.70
C LEU A 110 5.90 9.40 3.43
N ASP A 111 6.52 9.17 2.28
CA ASP A 111 7.75 9.86 1.91
C ASP A 111 7.56 11.35 1.60
N SER A 112 6.36 11.79 1.19
CA SER A 112 6.04 13.21 1.04
C SER A 112 5.97 13.97 2.37
N HIS A 113 5.91 13.26 3.50
CA HIS A 113 5.97 13.85 4.84
C HIS A 113 7.39 13.82 5.43
N THR A 114 8.37 13.30 4.69
CA THR A 114 9.78 13.30 5.11
C THR A 114 10.52 14.54 4.58
N PRO A 115 11.61 14.97 5.24
CA PRO A 115 12.38 16.14 4.79
C PRO A 115 12.93 16.00 3.37
N MET A 116 13.31 14.79 2.97
CA MET A 116 13.80 14.53 1.61
C MET A 116 12.69 14.67 0.55
N GLY A 117 11.42 14.47 0.92
CA GLY A 117 10.24 14.65 0.05
C GLY A 117 10.21 13.80 -1.24
N VAL A 118 9.19 14.00 -2.06
CA VAL A 118 8.99 13.33 -3.36
C VAL A 118 8.39 14.30 -4.38
N LYS A 119 8.45 13.94 -5.67
CA LYS A 119 7.79 14.66 -6.78
C LYS A 119 6.75 13.76 -7.45
N PRO A 120 5.54 13.60 -6.89
CA PRO A 120 4.60 12.55 -7.31
C PRO A 120 4.14 12.66 -8.77
N LEU A 121 4.22 13.85 -9.36
CA LEU A 121 3.73 14.12 -10.71
C LEU A 121 4.85 14.27 -11.74
N ALA A 122 6.12 14.05 -11.38
CA ALA A 122 7.22 14.09 -12.33
C ALA A 122 7.01 13.06 -13.47
N PRO A 123 7.38 13.37 -14.72
CA PRO A 123 8.02 14.61 -15.19
C PRO A 123 7.01 15.71 -15.59
N VAL A 124 5.70 15.48 -15.43
CA VAL A 124 4.66 16.47 -15.78
C VAL A 124 4.73 17.69 -14.88
N SER A 125 5.07 17.49 -13.60
CA SER A 125 5.35 18.57 -12.66
C SER A 125 6.52 18.20 -11.74
N GLU A 126 7.48 19.12 -11.65
CA GLU A 126 8.64 18.99 -10.76
C GLU A 126 8.37 19.49 -9.33
N LYS A 127 7.10 19.80 -9.00
CA LYS A 127 6.73 20.26 -7.65
C LYS A 127 7.03 19.16 -6.63
N GLN A 128 7.91 19.50 -5.69
CA GLN A 128 8.27 18.64 -4.57
C GLN A 128 7.31 18.83 -3.40
N TYR A 129 6.91 17.72 -2.80
CA TYR A 129 6.15 17.66 -1.55
C TYR A 129 7.06 17.04 -0.49
N SER A 130 7.25 17.76 0.61
CA SER A 130 8.07 17.38 1.76
C SER A 130 7.39 17.79 3.06
N GLY A 131 7.81 17.18 4.17
CA GLY A 131 7.37 17.51 5.52
C GLY A 131 8.47 17.28 6.53
N ASP A 132 8.15 17.38 7.82
CA ASP A 132 9.15 17.41 8.89
C ASP A 132 9.26 16.09 9.68
N ILE A 133 8.58 15.03 9.24
CA ILE A 133 8.65 13.72 9.91
C ILE A 133 9.99 13.07 9.58
N SER A 134 10.90 13.09 10.56
CA SER A 134 12.20 12.45 10.41
C SER A 134 12.06 10.96 10.11
N SER A 135 12.63 10.53 8.97
CA SER A 135 12.66 9.13 8.56
C SER A 135 13.35 8.21 9.56
N ASN A 136 14.28 8.77 10.35
CA ASN A 136 15.10 8.06 11.33
C ASN A 136 14.50 8.06 12.73
N SER A 137 13.33 8.71 12.94
CA SER A 137 12.65 8.70 14.22
C SER A 137 12.14 7.30 14.54
N LYS A 138 12.80 6.62 15.48
CA LYS A 138 12.36 5.31 15.99
C LYS A 138 10.92 5.39 16.51
N LEU A 139 10.57 6.50 17.17
CA LEU A 139 9.23 6.73 17.70
C LEU A 139 8.18 6.71 16.59
N TRP A 140 8.35 7.50 15.53
CA TRP A 140 7.36 7.57 14.45
C TRP A 140 7.23 6.25 13.70
N ASN A 141 8.36 5.62 13.36
CA ASN A 141 8.35 4.32 12.70
C ASN A 141 7.64 3.24 13.56
N TRP A 142 7.84 3.26 14.88
CA TRP A 142 7.21 2.30 15.79
C TRP A 142 5.73 2.61 16.04
N LEU A 143 5.36 3.88 16.20
CA LEU A 143 3.97 4.29 16.37
C LEU A 143 3.13 3.88 15.16
N PHE A 144 3.57 4.17 13.93
CA PHE A 144 2.85 3.73 12.74
C PHE A 144 2.73 2.21 12.69
N TYR A 145 3.79 1.47 13.05
CA TYR A 145 3.78 0.02 13.05
C TYR A 145 2.77 -0.55 14.05
N VAL A 146 2.80 -0.09 15.31
CA VAL A 146 1.90 -0.58 16.36
C VAL A 146 0.46 -0.19 16.09
N ILE A 147 0.21 1.07 15.71
CA ILE A 147 -1.15 1.54 15.41
C ILE A 147 -1.71 0.77 14.21
N GLY A 148 -0.92 0.51 13.17
CA GLY A 148 -1.33 -0.30 12.02
C GLY A 148 -1.69 -1.73 12.41
N ILE A 149 -0.88 -2.39 13.24
CA ILE A 149 -1.17 -3.74 13.75
C ILE A 149 -2.43 -3.76 14.60
N VAL A 150 -2.53 -2.85 15.58
CA VAL A 150 -3.68 -2.78 16.49
C VAL A 150 -4.96 -2.51 15.69
N GLY A 151 -4.92 -1.57 14.75
CA GLY A 151 -6.04 -1.29 13.85
C GLY A 151 -6.47 -2.53 13.06
N THR A 152 -5.51 -3.27 12.51
CA THR A 152 -5.78 -4.52 11.77
C THR A 152 -6.47 -5.56 12.66
N ILE A 153 -5.96 -5.78 13.87
CA ILE A 153 -6.53 -6.71 14.85
C ILE A 153 -7.95 -6.29 15.23
N VAL A 154 -8.17 -5.01 15.50
CA VAL A 154 -9.49 -4.45 15.83
C VAL A 154 -10.46 -4.68 14.67
N ALA A 155 -10.06 -4.38 13.42
CA ALA A 155 -10.92 -4.60 12.27
C ALA A 155 -11.32 -6.08 12.10
N ILE A 156 -10.38 -7.01 12.28
CA ILE A 156 -10.64 -8.45 12.26
C ILE A 156 -11.60 -8.84 13.39
N TYR A 157 -11.35 -8.35 14.61
CA TYR A 157 -12.21 -8.64 15.76
C TYR A 157 -13.65 -8.17 15.52
N TYR A 158 -13.84 -6.94 15.06
CA TYR A 158 -15.18 -6.42 14.79
C TYR A 158 -15.92 -7.23 13.72
N TYR A 159 -15.23 -7.62 12.65
CA TYR A 159 -15.83 -8.44 11.60
C TYR A 159 -16.33 -9.79 12.12
N PHE A 160 -15.54 -10.51 12.92
CA PHE A 160 -15.91 -11.84 13.39
C PHE A 160 -16.83 -11.86 14.62
N PHE A 161 -16.76 -10.84 15.48
CA PHE A 161 -17.42 -10.89 16.79
C PHE A 161 -18.49 -9.83 17.01
N VAL A 162 -18.52 -8.76 16.20
CA VAL A 162 -19.49 -7.66 16.35
C VAL A 162 -20.50 -7.63 15.20
N GLY A 163 -20.13 -8.15 14.02
CA GLY A 163 -21.04 -8.29 12.89
C GLY A 163 -21.20 -6.99 12.10
N ILE A 164 -20.19 -6.69 11.30
CA ILE A 164 -20.20 -5.67 10.24
C ILE A 164 -19.93 -6.32 8.89
#